data_AF-A0A6I3EEZ3-F1
#
_entry.id   AF-A0A6I3EEZ3-F1
#
_cell.length_a   1.000
_cell.length_b   1.000
_cell.length_c   1.000
_cell.angle_alpha   90.00
_cell.angle_beta   90.00
_cell.angle_gamma   90.00
#
_symmetry.space_group_name_H-M   'P 1'
#
loop_
_entity.id
_entity.type
_entity.pdbx_description
1 polymer ?
#
loop_
_entity_poly.entity_id
_entity_poly.type
_entity_poly.pdbx_seq_one_letter_code
_entity_poly.pdbx_strand_id
1 'polypeptide(L)'
;MKRDRGSVATEMVLLTPLLIIMLMFVVHAGRAGQGMNQLKHAADQGARAASLVSQPRMSSVAQQAVVDDLSTSGLSCMSPRVGTHFVQSSMSSSVTVTVSCQTSNEGLSLLGAHTVSMAASSTEVIDRYRAGG
;
A
#
# COMPACT_ATOMS: atom_id res chain seq x y z
N MET A 1 -31.88 20.84 -48.12
CA MET A 1 -31.51 19.83 -47.09
C MET A 1 -30.21 20.29 -46.44
N LYS A 2 -30.30 20.92 -45.25
CA LYS A 2 -29.14 21.47 -44.53
C LYS A 2 -28.39 20.31 -43.85
N ARG A 3 -27.07 20.30 -44.00
CA ARG A 3 -26.18 19.24 -43.48
C ARG A 3 -25.93 19.47 -41.99
N ASP A 4 -26.79 18.94 -41.12
CA ASP A 4 -26.55 18.81 -39.66
C ASP A 4 -25.55 17.69 -39.31
N ARG A 5 -24.54 17.48 -40.17
CA ARG A 5 -23.47 16.49 -39.95
C ARG A 5 -22.15 17.12 -39.51
N GLY A 6 -22.06 18.45 -39.51
CA GLY A 6 -20.91 19.20 -39.01
C GLY A 6 -20.87 19.32 -37.49
N SER A 7 -22.03 19.40 -36.82
CA SER A 7 -22.13 19.57 -35.35
C SER A 7 -21.67 18.33 -34.60
N VAL A 8 -22.18 17.16 -34.97
CA VAL A 8 -21.88 15.91 -34.26
C VAL A 8 -20.40 15.54 -34.33
N ALA A 9 -19.75 15.74 -35.49
CA ALA A 9 -18.33 15.43 -35.65
C ALA A 9 -17.43 16.45 -34.91
N THR A 10 -17.79 17.73 -34.90
CA THR A 10 -16.99 18.76 -34.21
C THR A 10 -17.18 18.74 -32.69
N GLU A 11 -18.38 18.43 -32.20
CA GLU A 11 -18.61 18.17 -30.77
C GLU A 11 -17.82 16.95 -30.30
N MET A 12 -17.81 15.87 -31.09
CA MET A 12 -17.07 14.65 -30.74
C MET A 12 -15.54 14.87 -30.73
N VAL A 13 -15.00 15.74 -31.60
CA VAL A 13 -13.57 16.11 -31.61
C VAL A 13 -13.14 16.83 -30.33
N LEU A 14 -14.02 17.61 -29.70
CA LEU A 14 -13.74 18.28 -28.44
C LEU A 14 -14.00 17.37 -27.22
N LEU A 15 -15.00 16.49 -27.32
CA LEU A 15 -15.43 15.63 -26.22
C LEU A 15 -14.47 14.46 -26.01
N THR A 16 -13.92 13.90 -27.09
CA THR A 16 -12.97 12.77 -27.03
C THR A 16 -11.70 13.06 -26.21
N PRO A 17 -10.94 14.16 -26.44
CA PRO A 17 -9.76 14.45 -25.63
C PRO A 17 -10.12 14.75 -24.17
N LEU A 18 -11.27 15.37 -23.91
CA LEU A 18 -11.75 15.62 -22.54
C LEU A 18 -12.05 14.30 -21.80
N LEU A 19 -12.66 13.32 -22.47
CA LEU A 19 -12.85 11.98 -21.94
C LEU A 19 -11.52 11.26 -21.70
N ILE A 20 -10.54 11.38 -22.60
CA ILE A 20 -9.20 10.80 -22.42
C ILE A 20 -8.52 11.40 -21.18
N ILE A 21 -8.59 12.73 -21.00
CA ILE A 21 -8.05 13.41 -19.81
C ILE A 21 -8.77 12.93 -18.54
N MET A 22 -10.09 12.81 -18.59
CA MET A 22 -10.88 12.30 -17.46
C MET A 22 -10.50 10.85 -17.11
N LEU A 23 -10.34 9.97 -18.12
CA LEU A 23 -9.89 8.59 -17.92
C LEU A 23 -8.47 8.53 -17.35
N MET A 24 -7.55 9.35 -17.86
CA MET A 24 -6.19 9.47 -17.32
C MET A 24 -6.21 9.90 -15.85
N PHE A 25 -7.04 10.90 -15.51
CA PHE A 25 -7.23 11.34 -14.12
C PHE A 25 -7.76 10.22 -13.22
N VAL A 26 -8.77 9.47 -13.67
CA VAL A 26 -9.34 8.33 -12.92
C VAL A 26 -8.28 7.24 -12.68
N VAL A 27 -7.50 6.88 -13.71
CA VAL A 27 -6.40 5.90 -13.56
C VAL A 27 -5.37 6.40 -12.56
N HIS A 28 -5.02 7.69 -12.63
CA HIS A 28 -4.04 8.29 -11.72
C HIS A 28 -4.50 8.31 -10.27
N ALA A 29 -5.75 8.73 -10.04
CA ALA A 29 -6.38 8.73 -8.73
C ALA A 29 -6.51 7.29 -8.17
N GLY A 30 -6.85 6.32 -9.03
CA GLY A 30 -6.92 4.91 -8.65
C GLY A 30 -5.57 4.35 -8.18
N ARG A 31 -4.48 4.64 -8.92
CA ARG A 31 -3.13 4.18 -8.56
C ARG A 31 -2.63 4.78 -7.25
N ALA A 32 -2.98 6.03 -6.94
CA ALA A 32 -2.57 6.69 -5.69
C ALA A 32 -3.09 5.97 -4.43
N GLY A 33 -4.30 5.39 -4.48
CA GLY A 33 -4.89 4.67 -3.35
C GLY A 33 -4.38 3.24 -3.17
N GLN A 34 -3.96 2.58 -4.24
CA GLN A 34 -3.57 1.15 -4.21
C GLN A 34 -2.32 0.92 -3.36
N GLY A 35 -1.33 1.82 -3.41
CA GLY A 35 -0.08 1.65 -2.68
C GLY A 35 -0.22 1.68 -1.16
N MET A 36 -1.09 2.56 -0.64
CA MET A 36 -1.32 2.64 0.81
C MET A 36 -2.06 1.41 1.34
N ASN A 37 -3.06 0.93 0.61
CA ASN A 37 -3.80 -0.28 1.00
C ASN A 37 -2.90 -1.52 1.03
N GLN A 38 -2.03 -1.67 0.02
CA GLN A 38 -1.07 -2.76 -0.02
C GLN A 38 -0.01 -2.65 1.09
N LEU A 39 0.48 -1.44 1.40
CA LEU A 39 1.40 -1.24 2.52
C LEU A 39 0.76 -1.59 3.87
N LYS A 40 -0.52 -1.22 4.04
CA LYS A 40 -1.31 -1.58 5.23
C LYS A 40 -1.53 -3.09 5.31
N HIS A 41 -1.83 -3.74 4.19
CA HIS A 41 -1.99 -5.19 4.10
C HIS A 41 -0.68 -5.91 4.49
N ALA A 42 0.46 -5.45 4.00
CA ALA A 42 1.76 -6.02 4.36
C ALA A 42 2.05 -5.86 5.87
N ALA A 43 1.75 -4.69 6.46
CA ALA A 43 1.88 -4.48 7.90
C ALA A 43 0.97 -5.42 8.72
N ASP A 44 -0.23 -5.70 8.23
CA ASP A 44 -1.18 -6.63 8.83
C ASP A 44 -0.65 -8.08 8.81
N GLN A 45 -0.18 -8.54 7.65
CA GLN A 45 0.45 -9.85 7.52
C GLN A 45 1.69 -9.99 8.41
N GLY A 46 2.51 -8.94 8.50
CA GLY A 46 3.66 -8.89 9.40
C GLY A 46 3.28 -9.00 10.87
N ALA A 47 2.27 -8.23 11.32
CA ALA A 47 1.78 -8.27 12.70
C ALA A 47 1.20 -9.64 13.06
N ARG A 48 0.44 -10.24 12.13
CA ARG A 48 -0.13 -11.57 12.30
C ARG A 48 0.94 -12.66 12.35
N ALA A 49 1.94 -12.61 11.49
CA ALA A 49 3.04 -13.57 11.50
C ALA A 49 3.87 -13.45 12.79
N ALA A 50 4.10 -12.22 13.27
CA ALA A 50 4.81 -11.96 14.52
C ALA A 50 4.05 -12.49 15.75
N SER A 51 2.72 -12.36 15.79
CA SER A 51 1.92 -12.81 16.93
C SER A 51 1.90 -14.34 17.11
N LEU A 52 2.28 -15.10 16.07
CA LEU A 52 2.32 -16.57 16.07
C LEU A 52 3.67 -17.14 16.55
N VAL A 53 4.70 -16.31 16.74
CA VAL A 53 6.05 -16.77 17.07
C VAL A 53 6.53 -16.22 18.41
N SER A 54 7.61 -16.81 18.93
CA SER A 54 8.26 -16.32 20.15
C SER A 54 8.92 -14.96 19.94
N GLN A 55 8.95 -14.12 20.99
CA GLN A 55 9.53 -12.78 20.97
C GLN A 55 10.88 -12.63 20.23
N PRO A 56 11.90 -13.49 20.43
CA PRO A 56 13.17 -13.34 19.72
C PRO A 56 13.07 -13.54 18.20
N ARG A 57 12.03 -14.21 17.70
CA ARG A 57 11.79 -14.44 16.27
C ARG A 57 10.80 -13.47 15.64
N MET A 58 10.10 -12.64 16.43
CA MET A 58 9.06 -11.73 15.94
C MET A 58 9.59 -10.78 14.86
N SER A 59 10.77 -10.18 15.08
CA SER A 59 11.36 -9.21 14.14
C SER A 59 11.69 -9.84 12.78
N SER A 60 12.38 -10.98 12.77
CA SER A 60 12.76 -11.66 11.52
C SER A 60 11.56 -12.20 10.76
N VAL A 61 10.59 -12.80 11.47
CA VAL A 61 9.36 -13.36 10.86
C VAL A 61 8.46 -12.26 10.31
N ALA A 62 8.28 -11.15 11.03
CA ALA A 62 7.54 -10.00 10.52
C ALA A 62 8.20 -9.42 9.27
N GLN A 63 9.52 -9.27 9.29
CA GLN A 63 10.26 -8.74 8.14
C GLN A 63 10.09 -9.65 6.92
N GLN A 64 10.19 -10.97 7.10
CA GLN A 64 10.05 -11.93 6.02
C GLN A 64 8.63 -11.90 5.42
N ALA A 65 7.60 -11.93 6.28
CA ALA A 65 6.20 -11.85 5.84
C ALA A 65 5.89 -10.56 5.07
N VAL A 66 6.41 -9.42 5.55
CA VAL A 66 6.24 -8.13 4.87
C VAL A 66 6.93 -8.12 3.50
N VAL A 67 8.16 -8.63 3.41
CA VAL A 67 8.91 -8.68 2.15
C VAL A 67 8.22 -9.61 1.14
N ASP A 68 7.74 -10.76 1.58
CA ASP A 68 7.02 -11.70 0.72
C ASP A 68 5.70 -11.10 0.19
N ASP A 69 4.92 -10.43 1.06
CA ASP A 69 3.67 -9.75 0.66
C ASP A 69 3.93 -8.60 -0.33
N LEU A 70 4.95 -7.77 -0.07
CA LEU A 70 5.33 -6.66 -0.95
C LEU A 70 5.85 -7.16 -2.31
N SER A 71 6.59 -8.28 -2.33
CA SER A 71 7.09 -8.88 -3.58
C SER A 71 5.96 -9.39 -4.48
N THR A 72 4.86 -9.83 -3.88
CA THR A 72 3.67 -10.33 -4.60
C THR A 72 2.73 -9.20 -5.01
N SER A 73 2.71 -8.10 -4.25
CA SER A 73 1.79 -6.97 -4.44
C SER A 73 2.11 -6.07 -5.65
N GLY A 74 3.28 -6.25 -6.28
CA GLY A 74 3.72 -5.43 -7.41
C GLY A 74 4.03 -3.97 -7.05
N LEU A 75 4.23 -3.67 -5.76
CA LEU A 75 4.65 -2.36 -5.29
C LEU A 75 6.11 -2.11 -5.65
N SER A 76 6.40 -0.99 -6.31
CA SER A 76 7.76 -0.45 -6.47
C SER A 76 8.23 0.18 -5.15
N CYS A 77 8.28 -0.63 -4.09
CA CYS A 77 8.78 -0.22 -2.80
C CYS A 77 10.31 -0.31 -2.78
N MET A 78 10.99 0.83 -2.80
CA MET A 78 12.44 0.85 -2.66
C MET A 78 12.82 0.78 -1.18
N SER A 79 13.49 -0.32 -0.81
CA SER A 79 14.03 -0.57 0.55
C SER A 79 12.99 -0.49 1.68
N PRO A 80 12.06 -1.46 1.78
CA PRO A 80 11.12 -1.52 2.89
C PRO A 80 11.85 -1.62 4.23
N ARG A 81 11.50 -0.74 5.17
CA ARG A 81 11.97 -0.76 6.56
C ARG A 81 10.84 -1.31 7.42
N VAL A 82 11.11 -2.42 8.10
CA VAL A 82 10.14 -3.06 9.00
C VAL A 82 10.60 -2.86 10.43
N GLY A 83 9.77 -2.20 11.24
CA GLY A 83 9.96 -2.05 12.67
C GLY A 83 8.94 -2.89 13.42
N THR A 84 9.40 -3.70 14.37
CA THR A 84 8.52 -4.49 15.24
C THR A 84 8.62 -3.99 16.67
N HIS A 85 7.49 -3.70 17.29
CA HIS A 85 7.41 -3.27 18.67
C HIS A 85 6.51 -4.24 19.45
N PHE A 86 7.11 -4.98 20.37
CA PHE A 86 6.38 -5.88 21.26
C PHE A 86 6.10 -5.18 22.58
N VAL A 87 4.84 -5.20 23.00
CA VAL A 87 4.40 -4.64 24.28
C VAL A 87 3.76 -5.75 25.09
N GLN A 88 4.29 -5.97 26.30
CA GLN A 88 3.73 -6.91 27.25
C GLN A 88 3.15 -6.15 28.44
N SER A 89 1.87 -6.36 28.70
CA SER A 89 1.15 -5.87 29.88
C SER A 89 0.75 -7.05 30.78
N SER A 90 0.34 -6.74 32.01
CA SER A 90 -0.13 -7.73 32.98
C SER A 90 -1.35 -8.51 32.48
N MET A 91 -2.20 -7.89 31.65
CA MET A 91 -3.45 -8.45 31.13
C MET A 91 -3.37 -8.94 29.68
N SER A 92 -2.49 -8.36 28.85
CA SER A 92 -2.40 -8.70 27.42
C SER A 92 -0.99 -8.48 26.89
N SER A 93 -0.65 -9.19 25.81
CA SER A 93 0.55 -8.94 25.01
C SER A 93 0.11 -8.52 23.61
N SER A 94 0.79 -7.56 23.02
CA SER A 94 0.55 -7.13 21.64
C SER A 94 1.86 -6.92 20.89
N VAL A 95 1.78 -7.03 19.58
CA VAL A 95 2.88 -6.73 18.67
C VAL A 95 2.40 -5.73 17.63
N THR A 96 3.10 -4.62 17.52
CA THR A 96 2.89 -3.62 16.48
C THR A 96 3.98 -3.76 15.44
N VAL A 97 3.58 -3.90 14.18
CA VAL A 97 4.50 -3.90 13.04
C VAL A 97 4.27 -2.63 12.23
N THR A 98 5.35 -1.87 12.05
CA THR A 98 5.38 -0.64 11.26
C THR A 98 6.21 -0.90 10.01
N VAL A 99 5.64 -0.67 8.84
CA VAL A 99 6.32 -0.78 7.56
C VAL A 99 6.43 0.61 6.96
N SER A 100 7.66 1.05 6.67
CA SER A 100 7.90 2.27 5.92
C SER A 100 8.60 1.97 4.60
N CYS A 101 8.20 2.71 3.59
CA CYS A 101 8.56 2.47 2.20
C CYS A 101 8.75 3.79 1.48
N GLN A 102 9.74 3.84 0.58
CA GLN A 102 9.87 4.93 -0.39
C GLN A 102 9.32 4.45 -1.72
N THR A 103 8.27 5.10 -2.23
CA THR A 103 7.75 4.79 -3.57
C THR A 103 8.61 5.48 -4.62
N SER A 104 9.08 4.73 -5.62
CA SER A 104 9.72 5.32 -6.79
C SER A 104 8.64 5.85 -7.72
N ASN A 105 8.55 7.17 -7.87
CA ASN A 105 7.63 7.83 -8.80
C ASN A 105 8.11 7.73 -10.27
N GLU A 106 8.63 6.57 -10.68
CA GLU A 106 9.01 6.31 -12.06
C GLU A 106 7.77 6.45 -12.96
N GLY A 107 7.77 7.47 -13.81
CA GLY A 107 6.63 7.87 -14.65
C GLY A 107 5.90 9.15 -14.22
N LEU A 108 6.07 9.64 -12.98
CA LEU A 108 5.57 10.94 -12.52
C LEU A 108 6.69 11.99 -12.38
N SER A 109 7.95 11.61 -12.62
CA SER A 109 9.09 12.53 -12.60
C SER A 109 8.90 13.75 -13.53
N LEU A 110 8.25 13.56 -14.70
CA LEU A 110 7.93 14.65 -15.62
C LEU A 110 6.96 15.69 -15.03
N LEU A 111 6.20 15.31 -14.00
CA LEU A 111 5.24 16.15 -13.28
C LEU A 111 5.83 16.75 -11.99
N GLY A 112 7.12 16.57 -11.72
CA GLY A 112 7.79 17.13 -10.53
C GLY A 112 7.49 16.39 -9.21
N ALA A 113 6.97 15.16 -9.28
CA ALA A 113 6.64 14.41 -8.07
C ALA A 113 7.90 13.89 -7.35
N HIS A 114 8.22 14.46 -6.19
CA HIS A 114 9.30 13.99 -5.31
C HIS A 114 8.99 12.61 -4.73
N THR A 115 10.03 11.86 -4.34
CA THR A 115 9.89 10.58 -3.62
C THR A 115 9.07 10.80 -2.35
N VAL A 116 7.92 10.13 -2.25
CA VAL A 116 7.08 10.19 -1.06
C VAL A 116 7.41 9.00 -0.19
N SER A 117 7.77 9.25 1.07
CA SER A 117 7.84 8.21 2.08
C SER A 117 6.42 7.91 2.57
N MET A 118 6.03 6.65 2.50
CA MET A 118 4.77 6.14 3.05
C MET A 118 5.08 5.22 4.22
N ALA A 119 4.26 5.28 5.27
CA ALA A 119 4.36 4.39 6.40
C ALA A 119 2.96 3.91 6.80
N ALA A 120 2.86 2.61 7.10
CA ALA A 120 1.67 2.00 7.66
C ALA A 120 2.04 1.14 8.87
N SER A 121 1.13 1.02 9.81
CA SER A 121 1.29 0.12 10.95
C SER A 121 0.03 -0.71 11.19
N SER A 122 0.24 -1.91 11.73
CA SER A 122 -0.83 -2.78 12.24
C SER A 122 -0.42 -3.34 13.60
N THR A 123 -1.40 -3.55 14.48
CA THR A 123 -1.19 -4.09 15.83
C THR A 123 -2.05 -5.32 16.00
N GLU A 124 -1.42 -6.40 16.43
CA GLU A 124 -2.08 -7.68 16.73
C GLU A 124 -1.95 -8.02 18.20
N VAL A 125 -3.03 -8.51 18.80
CA VAL A 125 -3.07 -8.92 20.21
C VAL A 125 -2.77 -10.41 20.29
N ILE A 126 -1.76 -10.76 21.09
CA ILE A 126 -1.36 -12.15 21.34
C ILE A 126 -2.24 -12.68 22.47
N ASP A 127 -3.12 -13.61 22.12
CA ASP A 127 -3.95 -14.31 23.10
C ASP A 127 -3.08 -15.25 23.95
N ARG A 128 -3.04 -14.97 25.24
CA ARG A 128 -2.19 -15.67 26.22
C ARG A 128 -2.63 -17.12 26.43
N TYR A 129 -3.88 -17.45 26.13
CA TYR A 129 -4.37 -18.83 26.24
C TYR A 129 -3.86 -19.76 25.13
N ARG A 130 -3.32 -19.20 24.04
CA ARG A 130 -2.79 -19.99 22.92
C ARG A 130 -1.27 -20.18 22.96
N ALA A 131 -0.55 -19.32 23.69
CA ALA A 131 0.91 -19.36 23.82
C ALA A 131 1.42 -20.19 25.01
N GLY A 132 0.52 -20.67 25.88
CA GLY A 132 0.84 -21.57 26.98
C GLY A 132 0.53 -23.03 26.63
N GLY A 133 1.47 -23.68 25.95
CA GLY A 133 1.55 -25.13 25.78
C GLY A 133 2.96 -25.59 26.08
#